data_AF-A0A1X0RIJ4-F1
#
_entry.id   AF-A0A1X0RIJ4-F1
#
_cell.length_a   1.000
_cell.length_b   1.000
_cell.length_c   1.000
_cell.angle_alpha   90.00
_cell.angle_beta   90.00
_cell.angle_gamma   90.00
#
_symmetry.space_group_name_H-M   'P 1'
#
loop_
_entity.id
_entity.type
_entity.pdbx_description
1 polymer ?
#
loop_
_entity_poly.entity_id
_entity_poly.type
_entity_poly.pdbx_seq_one_letter_code
_entity_poly.pdbx_strand_id
1 'polypeptide(L)'
;MFCRVFNFKKLRINSVDDLLPNQNNKIMFANTVKSDGFSVDFVFNKRTTKDTSLIANIDLKLEDFGLEEVKQAYQPMFLDPGRKSVFTAAIGLDTTNHQIRRCSTAELKAQKGIRTIETNIPSPKTSQCAAYLLYIEYILTHVGVLFTSYDYKTAKDRFYLYQGRQRAAEEMVNMLVHGGAKYNKKKRKKRNRKEKRSKKRQKQTANPKEKENQITKNRSQKWKPAKFQTEREKVPLVVFGAGMFGKDSIKLKRNRCGATGVFWRALKRREAAGDLIAVTIDEYKTSKVCNACNSDSLTGMPGLKGCSIQVCSICKTLWQRDINACKNMLSISLSIWDGRGRPFQYSRN
;
A
#
# COMPACT_ATOMS: atom_id res chain seq x y z
N MET A 1 0.91 -41.95 6.02
CA MET A 1 2.34 -42.11 5.67
C MET A 1 3.20 -40.90 6.10
N PHE A 2 2.82 -39.67 5.75
CA PHE A 2 3.63 -38.46 6.01
C PHE A 2 3.86 -38.11 7.50
N CYS A 3 2.92 -38.39 8.39
CA CYS A 3 3.05 -38.11 9.83
C CYS A 3 4.11 -38.95 10.54
N ARG A 4 4.58 -40.04 9.90
CA ARG A 4 5.72 -40.85 10.37
C ARG A 4 7.07 -40.28 9.92
N VAL A 5 7.09 -39.46 8.87
CA VAL A 5 8.31 -38.91 8.25
C VAL A 5 8.56 -37.48 8.71
N PHE A 6 7.51 -36.67 8.89
CA PHE A 6 7.62 -35.26 9.25
C PHE A 6 7.04 -34.97 10.64
N ASN A 7 7.80 -34.23 11.44
CA ASN A 7 7.35 -33.77 12.76
C ASN A 7 6.45 -32.54 12.64
N PHE A 8 5.15 -32.79 12.47
CA PHE A 8 4.12 -31.76 12.35
C PHE A 8 3.89 -30.94 13.64
N LYS A 9 4.39 -31.37 14.80
CA LYS A 9 4.31 -30.57 16.04
C LYS A 9 5.02 -29.22 15.88
N LYS A 10 6.09 -29.16 15.07
CA LYS A 10 6.79 -27.90 14.75
C LYS A 10 5.90 -26.92 13.96
N LEU A 11 4.87 -27.42 13.28
CA LEU A 11 3.87 -26.65 12.55
C LEU A 11 2.60 -26.40 13.38
N ARG A 12 2.63 -26.68 14.69
CA ARG A 12 1.49 -26.57 15.63
C ARG A 12 0.31 -27.49 15.30
N ILE A 13 0.59 -28.61 14.64
CA ILE A 13 -0.37 -29.67 14.35
C ILE A 13 0.00 -30.82 15.28
N ASN A 14 -0.86 -31.12 16.24
CA ASN A 14 -0.54 -31.99 17.36
C ASN A 14 -0.97 -33.44 17.10
N SER A 15 -2.05 -33.63 16.33
CA SER A 15 -2.55 -34.95 15.90
C SER A 15 -2.72 -35.04 14.37
N VAL A 16 -2.76 -36.27 13.86
CA VAL A 16 -3.20 -36.57 12.48
C VAL A 16 -4.67 -36.15 12.29
N ASP A 17 -5.46 -36.19 13.36
CA ASP A 17 -6.87 -35.75 13.33
C ASP A 17 -7.02 -34.24 13.06
N ASP A 18 -5.99 -33.45 13.38
CA ASP A 18 -5.93 -32.02 13.03
C ASP A 18 -5.70 -31.80 11.52
N LEU A 19 -5.23 -32.82 10.81
CA LEU A 19 -5.00 -32.80 9.37
C LEU A 19 -6.20 -33.32 8.57
N LEU A 20 -7.05 -34.12 9.20
CA LEU A 20 -8.23 -34.71 8.59
C LEU A 20 -9.42 -33.75 8.61
N PRO A 21 -10.36 -33.85 7.66
CA PRO A 21 -11.62 -33.13 7.70
C PRO A 21 -12.40 -33.40 8.98
N ASN A 22 -12.36 -32.48 9.94
CA ASN A 22 -13.29 -32.44 11.05
C ASN A 22 -14.02 -31.08 11.04
N GLN A 23 -15.18 -30.98 11.69
CA GLN A 23 -16.00 -29.76 11.66
C GLN A 23 -15.29 -28.55 12.29
N ASN A 24 -14.26 -28.77 13.11
CA ASN A 24 -13.56 -27.76 13.89
C ASN A 24 -12.24 -27.28 13.24
N ASN A 25 -11.69 -28.03 12.29
CA ASN A 25 -10.40 -27.75 11.68
C ASN A 25 -10.53 -26.63 10.63
N LYS A 26 -10.02 -25.44 10.98
CA LYS A 26 -9.95 -24.27 10.06
C LYS A 26 -8.94 -24.46 8.91
N ILE A 27 -7.96 -25.33 9.11
CA ILE A 27 -6.86 -25.57 8.19
C ILE A 27 -6.86 -27.06 7.86
N MET A 28 -6.99 -27.40 6.58
CA MET A 28 -6.98 -28.76 6.05
C MET A 28 -5.65 -28.95 5.33
N PHE A 29 -4.98 -30.08 5.54
CA PHE A 29 -3.85 -30.41 4.68
C PHE A 29 -4.38 -30.86 3.32
N ALA A 30 -3.89 -30.25 2.23
CA ALA A 30 -4.38 -30.53 0.88
C ALA A 30 -3.84 -31.86 0.31
N ASN A 31 -3.29 -32.71 1.18
CA ASN A 31 -2.52 -33.91 0.84
C ASN A 31 -1.48 -33.70 -0.28
N THR A 32 -0.98 -32.46 -0.39
CA THR A 32 -0.07 -32.05 -1.45
C THR A 32 1.21 -31.57 -0.81
N VAL A 33 2.27 -32.34 -1.00
CA VAL A 33 3.64 -31.95 -0.68
C VAL A 33 4.32 -31.63 -2.00
N LYS A 34 4.77 -30.39 -2.16
CA LYS A 34 5.60 -30.01 -3.30
C LYS A 34 7.03 -29.95 -2.83
N SER A 35 7.95 -30.47 -3.63
CA SER A 35 9.37 -30.24 -3.43
C SER A 35 9.99 -29.81 -4.74
N ASP A 36 10.87 -28.83 -4.68
CA ASP A 36 11.72 -28.41 -5.78
C ASP A 36 13.13 -29.02 -5.66
N GLY A 37 13.30 -30.05 -4.82
CA GLY A 37 14.60 -30.66 -4.50
C GLY A 37 15.40 -29.90 -3.42
N PHE A 38 14.97 -28.69 -3.03
CA PHE A 38 15.64 -27.86 -2.04
C PHE A 38 14.76 -27.50 -0.83
N SER A 39 13.45 -27.38 -1.07
CA SER A 39 12.44 -27.08 -0.08
C SER A 39 11.28 -28.06 -0.18
N VAL A 40 10.53 -28.18 0.90
CA VAL A 40 9.32 -29.00 0.97
C VAL A 40 8.18 -28.08 1.39
N ASP A 41 7.31 -27.78 0.44
CA ASP A 41 6.11 -27.00 0.64
C ASP A 41 4.95 -27.92 0.97
N PHE A 42 4.40 -27.74 2.17
CA PHE A 42 3.16 -28.38 2.58
C PHE A 42 2.01 -27.45 2.21
N VAL A 43 1.16 -27.90 1.29
CA VAL A 43 -0.01 -27.12 0.88
C VAL A 43 -1.14 -27.40 1.88
N PHE A 44 -1.58 -26.34 2.55
CA PHE A 44 -2.76 -26.38 3.40
C PHE A 44 -3.87 -25.54 2.78
N ASN A 45 -5.05 -26.13 2.67
CA ASN A 45 -6.27 -25.46 2.26
C ASN A 45 -6.96 -24.92 3.51
N LYS A 46 -7.25 -23.62 3.54
CA LYS A 46 -8.11 -23.08 4.58
C LYS A 46 -9.56 -23.42 4.24
N ARG A 47 -10.28 -24.05 5.17
CA ARG A 47 -11.72 -24.22 5.01
C ARG A 47 -12.33 -22.83 4.99
N THR A 48 -13.01 -22.47 3.91
CA THR A 48 -13.80 -21.25 3.90
C THR A 48 -14.95 -21.51 4.84
N THR A 49 -14.88 -20.98 6.06
CA THR A 49 -16.10 -20.75 6.83
C THR A 49 -16.90 -19.78 5.99
N LYS A 50 -17.86 -20.29 5.21
CA LYS A 50 -19.08 -19.53 5.02
C LYS A 50 -19.71 -19.53 6.40
N ASP A 51 -19.24 -18.65 7.28
CA ASP A 51 -20.00 -18.26 8.46
C ASP A 51 -21.23 -17.55 7.89
N THR A 52 -22.24 -18.34 7.55
CA THR A 52 -23.54 -17.86 7.10
C THR A 52 -24.35 -17.32 8.28
N SER A 53 -23.81 -17.40 9.52
CA SER A 53 -24.56 -17.15 10.76
C SER A 53 -23.90 -16.24 11.80
N LEU A 54 -22.80 -15.53 11.51
CA LEU A 54 -22.25 -14.52 12.44
C LEU A 54 -22.05 -13.19 11.72
N ILE A 55 -23.14 -12.40 11.74
CA ILE A 55 -23.31 -11.10 11.08
C ILE A 55 -23.25 -11.32 9.56
N ALA A 56 -24.28 -10.92 8.82
CA ALA A 56 -24.13 -10.80 7.37
C ALA A 56 -22.80 -10.07 7.08
N ASN A 57 -22.09 -10.35 5.99
CA ASN A 57 -21.01 -9.47 5.55
C ASN A 57 -21.64 -8.11 5.24
N ILE A 58 -21.90 -7.29 6.27
CA ILE A 58 -22.44 -5.95 6.18
C ILE A 58 -21.26 -5.16 5.63
N ASP A 59 -21.23 -5.06 4.31
CA ASP A 59 -20.27 -4.21 3.62
C ASP A 59 -20.72 -2.77 3.81
N LEU A 60 -20.24 -2.17 4.90
CA LEU A 60 -20.53 -0.78 5.24
C LEU A 60 -20.10 0.12 4.08
N LYS A 61 -21.02 0.96 3.65
CA LYS A 61 -20.84 1.97 2.63
C LYS A 61 -20.59 3.33 3.26
N LEU A 62 -20.18 4.28 2.44
CA LEU A 62 -19.91 5.63 2.92
C LEU A 62 -21.17 6.30 3.47
N GLU A 63 -22.33 5.96 2.91
CA GLU A 63 -23.66 6.46 3.24
C GLU A 63 -24.21 5.93 4.57
N ASP A 64 -23.61 4.87 5.13
CA ASP A 64 -24.08 4.24 6.38
C ASP A 64 -23.67 5.02 7.64
N PHE A 65 -22.92 6.13 7.49
CA PHE A 65 -22.40 6.93 8.60
C PHE A 65 -23.05 8.31 8.66
N GLY A 66 -23.39 8.76 9.87
CA GLY A 66 -23.84 10.13 10.13
C GLY A 66 -22.70 11.08 10.48
N LEU A 67 -22.82 12.36 10.15
CA LEU A 67 -21.76 13.35 10.44
C LEU A 67 -21.42 13.44 11.94
N GLU A 68 -22.43 13.42 12.81
CA GLU A 68 -22.23 13.50 14.26
C GLU A 68 -21.56 12.25 14.82
N GLU A 69 -21.94 11.07 14.33
CA GLU A 69 -21.28 9.80 14.64
C GLU A 69 -19.80 9.84 14.24
N VAL A 70 -19.50 10.33 13.03
CA VAL A 70 -18.12 10.48 12.52
C VAL A 70 -17.29 11.45 13.36
N LYS A 71 -17.86 12.57 13.79
CA LYS A 71 -17.14 13.51 14.66
C LYS A 71 -16.80 12.90 16.02
N GLN A 72 -17.72 12.14 16.60
CA GLN A 72 -17.59 11.61 17.96
C GLN A 72 -16.75 10.33 18.02
N ALA A 73 -17.06 9.33 17.20
CA ALA A 73 -16.54 7.97 17.34
C ALA A 73 -15.35 7.66 16.40
N TYR A 74 -15.21 8.39 15.29
CA TYR A 74 -14.27 8.01 14.23
C TYR A 74 -13.15 9.02 13.96
N GLN A 75 -12.00 8.49 13.55
CA GLN A 75 -10.91 9.27 12.95
C GLN A 75 -10.90 9.02 11.44
N PRO A 76 -11.54 9.89 10.62
CA PRO A 76 -11.66 9.67 9.20
C PRO A 76 -10.34 9.91 8.45
N MET A 77 -10.06 9.05 7.47
CA MET A 77 -8.84 9.04 6.65
C MET A 77 -9.20 8.83 5.19
N PHE A 78 -9.04 9.87 4.38
CA PHE A 78 -9.41 9.88 2.96
C PHE A 78 -8.20 9.53 2.10
N LEU A 79 -8.25 8.36 1.47
CA LEU A 79 -7.13 7.74 0.77
C LEU A 79 -7.29 7.82 -0.75
N ASP A 80 -6.31 8.47 -1.39
CA ASP A 80 -6.09 8.37 -2.82
C ASP A 80 -5.02 7.30 -3.10
N PRO A 81 -5.39 6.11 -3.62
CA PRO A 81 -4.43 5.16 -4.15
C PRO A 81 -3.83 5.75 -5.44
N GLY A 82 -2.65 6.35 -5.30
CA GLY A 82 -1.96 6.99 -6.41
C GLY A 82 -1.24 6.02 -7.33
N ARG A 83 -0.87 6.52 -8.52
CA ARG A 83 -0.02 5.77 -9.46
C ARG A 83 1.47 5.82 -9.10
N LYS A 84 1.95 6.91 -8.46
CA LYS A 84 3.36 7.13 -8.09
C LYS A 84 3.64 6.78 -6.61
N SER A 85 2.72 7.16 -5.73
CA SER A 85 2.66 6.77 -4.33
C SER A 85 1.84 5.47 -4.20
N VAL A 86 2.00 4.71 -3.12
CA VAL A 86 1.06 3.62 -2.80
C VAL A 86 -0.26 4.21 -2.31
N PHE A 87 -0.15 5.25 -1.48
CA PHE A 87 -1.30 6.05 -1.06
C PHE A 87 -0.86 7.47 -0.68
N THR A 88 -1.78 8.41 -0.85
CA THR A 88 -1.82 9.68 -0.12
C THR A 88 -3.10 9.68 0.72
N ALA A 89 -3.02 10.19 1.95
CA ALA A 89 -4.14 10.25 2.88
C ALA A 89 -4.30 11.67 3.40
N ALA A 90 -5.53 12.20 3.43
CA ALA A 90 -5.91 13.33 4.29
C ALA A 90 -6.62 12.79 5.53
N ILE A 91 -6.24 13.28 6.72
CA ILE A 91 -6.75 12.76 7.99
C ILE A 91 -7.40 13.89 8.78
N GLY A 92 -8.54 13.56 9.37
CA GLY A 92 -9.40 14.49 10.10
C GLY A 92 -10.43 15.17 9.19
N LEU A 93 -11.35 15.90 9.82
CA LEU A 93 -12.45 16.60 9.16
C LEU A 93 -12.19 18.08 8.89
N ASP A 94 -11.11 18.65 9.44
CA ASP A 94 -10.81 20.09 9.31
C ASP A 94 -10.33 20.45 7.90
N THR A 95 -11.25 20.97 7.08
CA THR A 95 -11.06 21.38 5.68
C THR A 95 -9.82 22.27 5.44
N THR A 96 -9.38 23.01 6.47
CA THR A 96 -8.26 23.95 6.42
C THR A 96 -6.91 23.29 6.74
N ASN A 97 -6.78 22.60 7.89
CA ASN A 97 -5.51 22.06 8.39
C ASN A 97 -5.53 20.53 8.61
N HIS A 98 -5.45 19.78 7.52
CA HIS A 98 -5.35 18.32 7.61
C HIS A 98 -3.92 17.82 7.80
N GLN A 99 -3.82 16.71 8.50
CA GLN A 99 -2.64 15.88 8.44
C GLN A 99 -2.60 15.11 7.11
N ILE A 100 -1.47 15.20 6.39
CA ILE A 100 -1.24 14.39 5.18
C ILE A 100 -0.27 13.24 5.48
N ARG A 101 -0.69 12.00 5.21
CA ARG A 101 0.18 10.81 5.26
C ARG A 101 0.37 10.23 3.86
N ARG A 102 1.55 9.67 3.60
CA ARG A 102 1.94 9.13 2.29
C ARG A 102 2.86 7.94 2.44
N CYS A 103 2.67 6.95 1.58
CA CYS A 103 3.65 5.89 1.35
C CYS A 103 4.02 5.91 -0.14
N SER A 104 5.32 5.88 -0.45
CA SER A 104 5.80 5.82 -1.83
C SER A 104 6.15 4.40 -2.24
N THR A 105 6.02 4.07 -3.51
CA THR A 105 6.43 2.75 -4.04
C THR A 105 7.93 2.47 -3.88
N ALA A 106 8.76 3.52 -3.80
CA ALA A 106 10.19 3.41 -3.50
C ALA A 106 10.48 2.91 -2.08
N GLU A 107 9.62 3.27 -1.11
CA GLU A 107 9.72 2.78 0.27
C GLU A 107 9.39 1.27 0.39
N LEU A 108 8.80 0.67 -0.65
CA LEU A 108 8.55 -0.78 -0.77
C LEU A 108 9.60 -1.54 -1.60
N LYS A 109 10.60 -0.86 -2.17
CA LYS A 109 11.60 -1.49 -3.05
C LYS A 109 12.68 -2.18 -2.21
N ALA A 110 12.49 -3.48 -1.96
CA ALA A 110 13.51 -4.34 -1.35
C ALA A 110 13.75 -5.65 -2.13
N GLN A 111 13.68 -5.65 -3.47
CA GLN A 111 14.18 -6.79 -4.25
C GLN A 111 14.91 -6.29 -5.49
N LYS A 112 16.22 -6.53 -5.53
CA LYS A 112 17.08 -6.44 -6.71
C LYS A 112 17.56 -7.87 -7.04
N GLY A 113 17.80 -8.13 -8.33
CA GLY A 113 18.54 -9.33 -8.77
C GLY A 113 17.93 -9.97 -10.00
N ILE A 114 16.95 -10.86 -9.80
CA ILE A 114 16.63 -11.90 -10.79
C ILE A 114 15.37 -11.64 -11.66
N ARG A 115 14.58 -10.62 -11.31
CA ARG A 115 13.21 -10.44 -11.83
C ARG A 115 13.14 -10.30 -13.36
N THR A 116 14.18 -9.74 -13.98
CA THR A 116 14.26 -9.58 -15.43
C THR A 116 14.41 -10.94 -16.12
N ILE A 117 15.19 -11.84 -15.54
CA ILE A 117 15.41 -13.19 -16.06
C ILE A 117 14.12 -14.01 -15.90
N GLU A 118 13.50 -13.98 -14.72
CA GLU A 118 12.24 -14.71 -14.47
C GLU A 118 11.08 -14.27 -15.37
N THR A 119 10.98 -12.97 -15.66
CA THR A 119 9.87 -12.44 -16.48
C THR A 119 10.00 -12.83 -17.94
N ASN A 120 11.22 -13.15 -18.39
CA ASN A 120 11.52 -13.45 -19.79
C ASN A 120 11.63 -14.96 -20.05
N ILE A 121 11.38 -15.82 -19.05
CA ILE A 121 11.34 -17.28 -19.23
C ILE A 121 10.19 -17.63 -20.19
N PRO A 122 10.47 -18.24 -21.36
CA PRO A 122 9.44 -18.72 -22.26
C PRO A 122 8.54 -19.76 -21.60
N SER A 123 7.29 -19.91 -22.05
CA SER A 123 6.38 -20.90 -21.44
C SER A 123 6.81 -22.33 -21.79
N PRO A 124 7.00 -23.23 -20.80
CA PRO A 124 7.24 -24.65 -21.08
C PRO A 124 5.95 -25.38 -21.51
N LYS A 125 4.78 -24.77 -21.32
CA LYS A 125 3.48 -25.32 -21.72
C LYS A 125 3.18 -24.89 -23.15
N THR A 126 3.78 -25.58 -24.12
CA THR A 126 3.60 -25.34 -25.54
C THR A 126 3.58 -26.66 -26.29
N SER A 127 2.71 -26.77 -27.30
CA SER A 127 2.67 -27.90 -28.24
C SER A 127 3.64 -27.72 -29.40
N GLN A 128 4.30 -26.56 -29.52
CA GLN A 128 5.23 -26.25 -30.59
C GLN A 128 6.67 -26.56 -30.19
N CYS A 129 7.33 -27.47 -30.91
CA CYS A 129 8.71 -27.89 -30.63
C CYS A 129 9.71 -26.72 -30.63
N ALA A 130 9.61 -25.78 -31.57
CA ALA A 130 10.50 -24.62 -31.65
C ALA A 130 10.39 -23.71 -30.40
N ALA A 131 9.18 -23.51 -29.89
CA ALA A 131 8.97 -22.73 -28.66
C ALA A 131 9.51 -23.44 -27.42
N TYR A 132 9.49 -24.78 -27.41
CA TYR A 132 10.08 -25.59 -26.35
C TYR A 132 11.61 -25.56 -26.38
N LEU A 133 12.21 -25.58 -27.57
CA LEU A 133 13.66 -25.41 -27.73
C LEU A 133 14.13 -24.04 -27.23
N LEU A 134 13.39 -22.97 -27.54
CA LEU A 134 13.67 -21.62 -27.00
C LEU A 134 13.57 -21.58 -25.48
N TYR A 135 12.62 -22.31 -24.88
CA TYR A 135 12.55 -22.46 -23.43
C TYR A 135 13.81 -23.15 -22.87
N ILE A 136 14.22 -24.28 -23.45
CA ILE A 136 15.41 -25.02 -23.02
C ILE A 136 16.66 -24.15 -23.12
N GLU A 137 16.88 -23.51 -24.26
CA GLU A 137 18.03 -22.64 -24.51
C GLU A 137 18.08 -21.46 -23.53
N TYR A 138 16.93 -20.84 -23.27
CA TYR A 138 16.82 -19.77 -22.30
C TYR A 138 17.16 -20.22 -20.87
N ILE A 139 16.65 -21.38 -20.45
CA ILE A 139 16.93 -21.94 -19.13
C ILE A 139 18.41 -22.29 -18.99
N LEU A 140 19.00 -22.96 -19.97
CA LEU A 140 20.41 -23.36 -19.95
C LEU A 140 21.35 -22.14 -19.91
N THR A 141 21.03 -21.09 -20.66
CA THR A 141 21.83 -19.85 -20.69
C THR A 141 21.82 -19.13 -19.34
N HIS A 142 20.71 -19.16 -18.61
CA HIS A 142 20.55 -18.47 -17.34
C HIS A 142 20.70 -19.39 -16.13
N VAL A 143 21.03 -20.67 -16.34
CA VAL A 143 20.97 -21.72 -15.32
C VAL A 143 21.87 -21.42 -14.13
N GLY A 144 23.08 -20.90 -14.37
CA GLY A 144 24.02 -20.54 -13.30
C GLY A 144 23.53 -19.38 -12.43
N VAL A 145 22.89 -18.38 -13.04
CA VAL A 145 22.31 -17.23 -12.31
C VAL A 145 21.05 -17.66 -11.54
N LEU A 146 20.25 -18.55 -12.13
CA LEU A 146 19.10 -19.18 -11.47
C LEU A 146 19.59 -20.00 -10.27
N PHE A 147 20.50 -20.96 -10.44
CA PHE A 147 21.02 -21.76 -9.33
C PHE A 147 21.66 -20.91 -8.24
N THR A 148 22.45 -19.88 -8.59
CA THR A 148 23.03 -18.96 -7.60
C THR A 148 21.95 -18.20 -6.82
N SER A 149 20.85 -17.84 -7.48
CA SER A 149 19.74 -17.13 -6.85
C SER A 149 18.78 -18.04 -6.08
N TYR A 150 18.73 -19.32 -6.43
CA TYR A 150 17.88 -20.36 -5.84
C TYR A 150 18.65 -21.30 -4.89
N ASP A 151 19.93 -21.05 -4.65
CA ASP A 151 20.80 -21.81 -3.74
C ASP A 151 20.24 -21.83 -2.29
N TYR A 152 20.56 -22.88 -1.54
CA TYR A 152 20.19 -23.07 -0.13
C TYR A 152 20.63 -21.88 0.73
N LYS A 153 21.81 -21.31 0.46
CA LYS A 153 22.32 -20.13 1.18
C LYS A 153 21.41 -18.91 1.05
N THR A 154 20.67 -18.81 -0.06
CA THR A 154 19.72 -17.69 -0.32
C THR A 154 18.30 -17.99 0.13
N ALA A 155 17.96 -19.23 0.51
CA ALA A 155 16.61 -19.62 0.94
C ALA A 155 16.17 -18.84 2.19
N LYS A 156 17.09 -18.65 3.13
CA LYS A 156 16.89 -17.81 4.33
C LYS A 156 16.58 -16.36 3.96
N ASP A 157 17.31 -15.80 3.01
CA ASP A 157 17.09 -14.44 2.52
C ASP A 157 15.76 -14.32 1.77
N ARG A 158 15.37 -15.32 0.98
CA ARG A 158 14.06 -15.39 0.30
C ARG A 158 12.91 -15.47 1.30
N PHE A 159 13.05 -16.26 2.37
CA PHE A 159 12.08 -16.29 3.47
C PHE A 159 11.97 -14.92 4.16
N TYR A 160 13.10 -14.25 4.44
CA TYR A 160 13.08 -12.88 4.97
C TYR A 160 12.51 -11.86 4.00
N LEU A 161 12.69 -12.02 2.69
CA LEU A 161 12.08 -11.19 1.66
C LEU A 161 10.56 -11.42 1.58
N TYR A 162 10.10 -12.66 1.71
CA TYR A 162 8.69 -13.02 1.78
C TYR A 162 8.03 -12.42 3.03
N GLN A 163 8.63 -12.66 4.21
CA GLN A 163 8.23 -12.01 5.46
C GLN A 163 8.30 -10.48 5.31
N GLY A 164 9.31 -9.96 4.62
CA GLY A 164 9.48 -8.54 4.33
C GLY A 164 8.34 -7.97 3.48
N ARG A 165 7.82 -8.71 2.51
CA ARG A 165 6.63 -8.31 1.72
C ARG A 165 5.38 -8.24 2.61
N GLN A 166 5.16 -9.23 3.48
CA GLN A 166 4.03 -9.23 4.42
C GLN A 166 4.15 -8.09 5.44
N ARG A 167 5.33 -7.92 6.05
CA ARG A 167 5.64 -6.82 6.97
C ARG A 167 5.48 -5.47 6.29
N ALA A 168 5.88 -5.34 5.02
CA ALA A 168 5.72 -4.09 4.29
C ALA A 168 4.23 -3.72 4.12
N ALA A 169 3.35 -4.68 3.87
CA ALA A 169 1.91 -4.44 3.81
C ALA A 169 1.36 -3.98 5.18
N GLU A 170 1.74 -4.65 6.26
CA GLU A 170 1.34 -4.24 7.62
C GLU A 170 1.92 -2.87 8.03
N GLU A 171 3.17 -2.59 7.65
CA GLU A 171 3.80 -1.30 7.90
C GLU A 171 3.11 -0.18 7.13
N MET A 172 2.55 -0.43 5.95
CA MET A 172 1.73 0.56 5.24
C MET A 172 0.47 0.92 6.03
N VAL A 173 -0.24 -0.08 6.57
CA VAL A 173 -1.40 0.17 7.42
C VAL A 173 -0.98 0.86 8.72
N ASN A 174 0.13 0.47 9.34
CA ASN A 174 0.67 1.13 10.53
C ASN A 174 1.09 2.59 10.26
N MET A 175 1.64 2.88 9.07
CA MET A 175 1.95 4.24 8.63
C MET A 175 0.67 5.06 8.46
N LEU A 176 -0.39 4.45 7.94
CA LEU A 176 -1.68 5.10 7.78
C LEU A 176 -2.37 5.36 9.12
N VAL A 177 -2.50 4.37 9.99
CA VAL A 177 -3.32 4.45 11.20
C VAL A 177 -2.55 5.10 12.35
N HIS A 178 -1.33 4.60 12.63
CA HIS A 178 -0.54 5.05 13.78
C HIS A 178 0.68 5.91 13.41
N GLY A 179 0.84 6.25 12.13
CA GLY A 179 1.96 7.03 11.61
C GLY A 179 3.29 6.28 11.46
N GLY A 180 3.43 5.09 12.05
CA GLY A 180 4.68 4.33 12.09
C GLY A 180 5.90 5.14 12.57
N ALA A 181 7.11 4.68 12.29
CA ALA A 181 8.34 5.43 12.60
C ALA A 181 8.52 6.70 11.73
N LYS A 182 7.76 6.82 10.63
CA LYS A 182 7.83 7.93 9.67
C LYS A 182 7.22 9.20 10.25
N TYR A 183 6.01 9.12 10.80
CA TYR A 183 5.28 10.27 11.34
C TYR A 183 5.35 10.34 12.87
N ASN A 184 5.40 9.21 13.56
CA ASN A 184 5.54 9.18 15.02
C ASN A 184 7.01 9.17 15.45
N LYS A 185 7.53 10.35 15.82
CA LYS A 185 8.94 10.53 16.25
C LYS A 185 9.30 9.68 17.48
N LYS A 186 8.34 9.36 18.36
CA LYS A 186 8.57 8.53 19.55
C LYS A 186 8.90 7.07 19.17
N LYS A 187 8.33 6.56 18.06
CA LYS A 187 8.57 5.19 17.55
C LYS A 187 9.88 5.05 16.77
N ARG A 188 10.60 6.14 16.51
CA ARG A 188 11.86 6.10 15.77
C ARG A 188 12.97 5.58 16.68
N LYS A 189 13.44 4.35 16.45
CA LYS A 189 14.67 3.84 17.10
C LYS A 189 15.76 4.91 16.98
N LYS A 190 16.47 5.22 18.09
CA LYS A 190 17.63 6.13 18.13
C LYS A 190 18.79 5.54 17.30
N ARG A 191 18.64 5.43 15.99
CA ARG A 191 19.73 5.00 15.10
C ARG A 191 20.73 6.15 15.02
N ASN A 192 21.81 5.99 15.78
CA ASN A 192 23.09 6.70 15.74
C ASN A 192 23.05 8.17 15.32
N ARG A 193 22.86 9.06 16.31
CA ARG A 193 23.23 10.49 16.22
C ARG A 193 24.65 10.71 15.64
N LYS A 194 25.56 9.73 15.84
CA LYS A 194 26.92 9.70 15.28
C LYS A 194 26.96 9.67 13.74
N GLU A 195 26.11 8.86 13.08
CA GLU A 195 26.13 8.68 11.62
C GLU A 195 25.56 9.90 10.87
N LYS A 196 24.64 10.64 11.51
CA LYS A 196 24.19 11.95 11.00
C LYS A 196 25.24 13.04 11.19
N ARG A 197 26.05 12.99 12.26
CA ARG A 197 27.16 13.95 12.47
C ARG A 197 28.30 13.71 11.48
N SER A 198 28.63 12.45 11.14
CA SER A 198 29.65 12.15 10.13
C SER A 198 29.25 12.64 8.73
N LYS A 199 28.00 12.40 8.30
CA LYS A 199 27.47 12.92 7.02
C LYS A 199 27.36 14.45 6.97
N LYS A 200 27.22 15.12 8.12
CA LYS A 200 27.22 16.59 8.21
C LYS A 200 28.63 17.17 8.11
N ARG A 201 29.63 16.51 8.72
CA ARG A 201 31.06 16.88 8.60
C ARG A 201 31.57 16.70 7.17
N GLN A 202 31.20 15.63 6.47
CA GLN A 202 31.55 15.42 5.05
C GLN A 202 30.90 16.42 4.08
N LYS A 203 29.86 17.15 4.49
CA LYS A 203 29.22 18.21 3.67
C LYS A 203 29.79 19.61 3.91
N GLN A 204 30.64 19.78 4.93
CA GLN A 204 31.26 21.06 5.27
C GLN A 204 32.63 21.26 4.59
N THR A 205 33.18 20.23 3.94
CA THR A 205 34.41 20.32 3.13
C THR A 205 34.17 20.82 1.70
N ALA A 206 32.95 21.26 1.35
CA ALA A 206 32.66 21.92 0.08
C ALA A 206 32.52 23.43 0.30
N ASN A 207 33.48 24.17 -0.29
CA ASN A 207 33.77 25.61 -0.30
C ASN A 207 32.75 26.57 0.38
N PRO A 208 33.18 27.43 1.32
CA PRO A 208 32.28 28.35 2.05
C PRO A 208 31.79 29.57 1.26
N LYS A 209 32.45 29.99 0.16
CA LYS A 209 32.29 31.36 -0.38
C LYS A 209 31.16 31.63 -1.38
N GLU A 210 30.29 30.66 -1.68
CA GLU A 210 29.09 30.89 -2.52
C GLU A 210 27.75 30.77 -1.78
N LYS A 211 27.76 30.47 -0.48
CA LYS A 211 26.51 30.16 0.25
C LYS A 211 25.86 31.34 0.96
N GLU A 212 26.53 32.47 1.12
CA GLU A 212 26.03 33.54 1.98
C GLU A 212 24.99 34.44 1.30
N ASN A 213 25.02 34.58 -0.03
CA ASN A 213 24.05 35.38 -0.78
C ASN A 213 22.81 34.62 -1.30
N GLN A 214 22.67 33.31 -1.03
CA GLN A 214 21.48 32.52 -1.43
C GLN A 214 20.62 32.03 -0.26
N ILE A 215 21.07 32.16 1.00
CA ILE A 215 20.37 31.56 2.15
C ILE A 215 19.31 32.50 2.78
N THR A 216 19.30 33.78 2.44
CA THR A 216 18.39 34.79 3.04
C THR A 216 17.17 35.17 2.20
N LYS A 217 16.92 34.53 1.05
CA LYS A 217 15.66 34.71 0.29
C LYS A 217 14.86 33.40 0.26
N ASN A 218 13.63 33.46 0.80
CA ASN A 218 12.56 32.45 0.73
C ASN A 218 12.52 31.34 1.82
N ARG A 219 12.56 31.73 3.10
CA ARG A 219 12.09 30.88 4.22
C ARG A 219 10.71 31.24 4.78
N SER A 220 10.03 32.23 4.21
CA SER A 220 8.63 32.55 4.47
C SER A 220 7.71 31.73 3.55
N GLN A 221 6.70 31.08 4.15
CA GLN A 221 5.55 30.43 3.50
C GLN A 221 5.77 29.15 2.66
N LYS A 222 6.60 28.21 3.13
CA LYS A 222 6.47 26.83 2.64
C LYS A 222 5.31 26.14 3.38
N TRP A 223 4.23 25.79 2.66
CA TRP A 223 3.13 24.99 3.21
C TRP A 223 3.68 23.72 3.88
N LYS A 224 3.23 23.45 5.10
CA LYS A 224 3.61 22.27 5.90
C LYS A 224 2.33 21.56 6.31
N PRO A 225 2.23 20.22 6.13
CA PRO A 225 1.13 19.45 6.68
C PRO A 225 1.02 19.65 8.20
N ALA A 226 -0.20 19.46 8.75
CA ALA A 226 -0.41 19.50 10.18
C ALA A 226 0.51 18.51 10.93
N LYS A 227 0.80 18.81 12.20
CA LYS A 227 1.61 17.94 13.06
C LYS A 227 0.91 16.59 13.23
N PHE A 228 1.71 15.54 13.44
CA PHE A 228 1.15 14.22 13.71
C PHE A 228 0.37 14.21 15.02
N GLN A 229 -0.90 13.84 14.93
CA GLN A 229 -1.80 13.60 16.05
C GLN A 229 -2.38 12.19 15.91
N THR A 230 -2.66 11.53 17.03
CA THR A 230 -3.35 10.25 17.09
C THR A 230 -4.44 10.40 18.11
N GLU A 231 -5.68 10.28 17.68
CA GLU A 231 -6.83 10.21 18.57
C GLU A 231 -6.96 8.74 18.94
N ARG A 232 -6.49 8.36 20.13
CA ARG A 232 -6.47 6.95 20.55
C ARG A 232 -7.87 6.43 20.91
N GLU A 233 -8.79 7.34 21.19
CA GLU A 233 -10.16 7.04 21.60
C GLU A 233 -11.09 6.85 20.41
N LYS A 234 -10.69 7.28 19.21
CA LYS A 234 -11.50 7.18 18.01
C LYS A 234 -11.10 6.00 17.14
N VAL A 235 -12.10 5.31 16.58
CA VAL A 235 -11.89 4.21 15.65
C VAL A 235 -11.45 4.77 14.29
N PRO A 236 -10.37 4.26 13.68
CA PRO A 236 -9.96 4.67 12.33
C PRO A 236 -11.05 4.35 11.29
N LEU A 237 -11.59 5.37 10.61
CA LEU A 237 -12.50 5.20 9.48
C LEU A 237 -11.76 5.53 8.18
N VAL A 238 -11.48 4.51 7.38
CA VAL A 238 -10.70 4.63 6.16
C VAL A 238 -11.64 4.72 4.96
N VAL A 239 -11.63 5.87 4.28
CA VAL A 239 -12.38 6.10 3.04
C VAL A 239 -11.42 5.90 1.87
N PHE A 240 -11.54 4.79 1.17
CA PHE A 240 -10.63 4.34 0.12
C PHE A 240 -11.16 4.66 -1.27
N GLY A 241 -10.40 5.43 -2.03
CA GLY A 241 -10.75 5.69 -3.42
C GLY A 241 -10.78 4.41 -4.28
N ALA A 242 -11.89 4.18 -4.97
CA ALA A 242 -12.10 2.96 -5.77
C ALA A 242 -11.45 3.00 -7.16
N GLY A 243 -10.86 4.13 -7.57
CA GLY A 243 -10.44 4.38 -8.94
C GLY A 243 -9.32 3.47 -9.45
N MET A 244 -8.56 2.86 -8.53
CA MET A 244 -7.45 1.94 -8.82
C MET A 244 -7.79 0.45 -8.73
N PHE A 245 -9.01 0.06 -8.36
CA PHE A 245 -9.40 -1.35 -8.39
C PHE A 245 -9.35 -1.90 -9.83
N GLY A 246 -8.92 -3.15 -9.98
CA GLY A 246 -8.76 -3.82 -11.28
C GLY A 246 -7.60 -3.32 -12.15
N LYS A 247 -6.90 -2.26 -11.74
CA LYS A 247 -5.76 -1.67 -12.48
C LYS A 247 -4.39 -2.13 -11.97
N ASP A 248 -4.40 -3.16 -11.13
CA ASP A 248 -3.20 -3.73 -10.52
C ASP A 248 -2.22 -4.31 -11.54
N SER A 249 -2.68 -4.74 -12.72
CA SER A 249 -1.86 -5.29 -13.81
C SER A 249 -1.21 -4.24 -14.72
N ILE A 250 -1.66 -2.98 -14.65
CA ILE A 250 -1.19 -1.91 -15.55
C ILE A 250 0.24 -1.50 -15.16
N LYS A 251 1.22 -1.90 -15.98
CA LYS A 251 2.62 -1.53 -15.81
C LYS A 251 2.84 -0.06 -16.17
N LEU A 252 2.99 0.78 -15.16
CA LEU A 252 3.50 2.13 -15.33
C LEU A 252 5.03 2.13 -15.22
N LYS A 253 5.69 2.78 -16.19
CA LYS A 253 7.16 2.85 -16.27
C LYS A 253 7.74 3.27 -14.91
N ARG A 254 8.56 2.39 -14.30
CA ARG A 254 9.26 2.52 -12.99
C ARG A 254 8.46 2.21 -11.69
N ASN A 255 7.20 1.78 -11.77
CA ASN A 255 6.37 1.45 -10.59
C ASN A 255 6.03 -0.04 -10.47
N ARG A 256 5.80 -0.53 -9.24
CA ARG A 256 5.33 -1.91 -9.00
C ARG A 256 3.81 -1.95 -9.18
N CYS A 257 3.37 -2.85 -10.06
CA CYS A 257 2.00 -3.32 -10.20
C CYS A 257 1.47 -3.95 -8.90
N GLY A 258 0.17 -3.81 -8.62
CA GLY A 258 -0.50 -4.56 -7.55
C GLY A 258 -0.44 -3.99 -6.13
N ALA A 259 0.17 -2.81 -5.91
CA ALA A 259 0.32 -2.26 -4.56
C ALA A 259 -1.03 -1.89 -3.93
N THR A 260 -1.98 -1.40 -4.73
CA THR A 260 -3.34 -1.05 -4.31
C THR A 260 -4.09 -2.27 -3.78
N GLY A 261 -4.16 -3.36 -4.56
CA GLY A 261 -4.84 -4.58 -4.11
C GLY A 261 -4.15 -5.27 -2.92
N VAL A 262 -2.82 -5.18 -2.80
CA VAL A 262 -2.11 -5.67 -1.60
C VAL A 262 -2.46 -4.82 -0.38
N PHE A 263 -2.51 -3.50 -0.53
CA PHE A 263 -2.82 -2.58 0.55
C PHE A 263 -4.28 -2.70 1.00
N TRP A 264 -5.23 -2.78 0.07
CA TRP A 264 -6.64 -3.01 0.36
C TRP A 264 -6.88 -4.30 1.14
N ARG A 265 -6.25 -5.41 0.72
CA ARG A 265 -6.32 -6.67 1.46
C ARG A 265 -5.71 -6.59 2.86
N ALA A 266 -4.73 -5.71 3.09
CA ALA A 266 -4.21 -5.48 4.43
C ALA A 266 -5.19 -4.67 5.28
N LEU A 267 -5.88 -3.67 4.71
CA LEU A 267 -6.95 -2.93 5.38
C LEU A 267 -8.11 -3.84 5.78
N LYS A 268 -8.66 -4.63 4.84
CA LYS A 268 -9.75 -5.57 5.13
C LYS A 268 -9.39 -6.64 6.18
N ARG A 269 -8.12 -7.06 6.26
CA ARG A 269 -7.66 -7.95 7.35
C ARG A 269 -7.68 -7.28 8.72
N ARG A 270 -7.40 -5.97 8.79
CA ARG A 270 -7.48 -5.17 10.02
C ARG A 270 -8.91 -4.86 10.41
N GLU A 271 -9.77 -4.61 9.42
CA GLU A 271 -11.21 -4.48 9.64
C GLU A 271 -11.81 -5.75 10.23
N ALA A 272 -11.49 -6.91 9.67
CA ALA A 272 -11.92 -8.20 10.23
C ALA A 272 -11.38 -8.49 11.64
N ALA A 273 -10.31 -7.79 12.07
CA ALA A 273 -9.77 -7.86 13.42
C ALA A 273 -10.39 -6.83 14.37
N GLY A 274 -11.25 -5.92 13.88
CA GLY A 274 -11.85 -4.83 14.65
C GLY A 274 -10.92 -3.62 14.86
N ASP A 275 -9.79 -3.54 14.16
CA ASP A 275 -8.80 -2.47 14.34
C ASP A 275 -9.17 -1.14 13.64
N LEU A 276 -10.00 -1.22 12.60
CA LEU A 276 -10.42 -0.08 11.77
C LEU A 276 -11.70 -0.44 10.98
N ILE A 277 -12.33 0.55 10.36
CA ILE A 277 -13.37 0.35 9.35
C ILE A 277 -12.85 0.85 8.00
N ALA A 278 -13.08 0.11 6.91
CA ALA A 278 -12.59 0.45 5.58
C ALA A 278 -13.71 0.41 4.54
N VAL A 279 -14.15 1.59 4.12
CA VAL A 279 -15.19 1.82 3.10
C VAL A 279 -14.58 2.33 1.81
N THR A 280 -15.29 2.17 0.69
CA THR A 280 -14.86 2.69 -0.61
C THR A 280 -15.66 3.92 -1.05
N ILE A 281 -15.03 4.81 -1.82
CA ILE A 281 -15.67 5.98 -2.44
C ILE A 281 -15.37 6.01 -3.95
N ASP A 282 -16.35 6.42 -4.76
CA ASP A 282 -16.11 6.68 -6.18
C ASP A 282 -15.29 7.98 -6.35
N GLU A 283 -14.19 7.87 -7.09
CA GLU A 283 -13.22 8.95 -7.31
C GLU A 283 -13.55 9.83 -8.53
N TYR A 284 -14.77 9.73 -9.08
CA TYR A 284 -15.13 10.49 -10.27
C TYR A 284 -14.79 11.99 -10.12
N LYS A 285 -13.94 12.47 -11.04
CA LYS A 285 -13.39 13.84 -11.10
C LYS A 285 -12.64 14.36 -9.86
N THR A 286 -12.36 13.55 -8.84
CA THR A 286 -11.66 14.02 -7.62
C THR A 286 -10.27 14.60 -7.92
N SER A 287 -9.57 14.13 -8.95
CA SER A 287 -8.27 14.67 -9.37
C SER A 287 -8.35 15.83 -10.38
N LYS A 288 -9.55 16.21 -10.83
CA LYS A 288 -9.78 17.22 -11.89
C LYS A 288 -10.46 18.48 -11.37
N VAL A 289 -11.38 18.34 -10.42
CA VAL A 289 -12.01 19.48 -9.75
C VAL A 289 -11.05 20.11 -8.77
N CYS A 290 -10.89 21.43 -8.82
CA CYS A 290 -10.08 22.17 -7.87
C CYS A 290 -10.76 22.24 -6.50
N ASN A 291 -10.11 21.73 -5.45
CA ASN A 291 -10.69 21.76 -4.10
C ASN A 291 -10.90 23.19 -3.55
N ALA A 292 -10.16 24.19 -4.04
CA ALA A 292 -10.28 25.57 -3.57
C ALA A 292 -11.48 26.33 -4.17
N CYS A 293 -11.87 26.04 -5.42
CA CYS A 293 -12.90 26.79 -6.13
C CYS A 293 -13.98 25.92 -6.78
N ASN A 294 -13.96 24.61 -6.54
CA ASN A 294 -14.93 23.63 -7.02
C ASN A 294 -15.14 23.57 -8.55
N SER A 295 -14.25 24.17 -9.33
CA SER A 295 -14.30 24.14 -10.79
C SER A 295 -13.49 22.99 -11.40
N ASP A 296 -13.98 22.41 -12.50
CA ASP A 296 -13.29 21.38 -13.29
C ASP A 296 -12.25 22.03 -14.23
N SER A 297 -11.25 22.68 -13.64
CA SER A 297 -10.32 23.58 -14.35
C SER A 297 -8.84 23.29 -14.06
N LEU A 298 -8.54 22.11 -13.48
CA LEU A 298 -7.16 21.70 -13.19
C LEU A 298 -6.47 21.16 -14.44
N THR A 299 -5.42 21.87 -14.85
CA THR A 299 -4.54 21.46 -15.94
C THR A 299 -3.16 21.07 -15.41
N GLY A 300 -2.40 20.28 -16.18
CA GLY A 300 -1.02 19.96 -15.83
C GLY A 300 -0.15 21.21 -15.89
N MET A 301 0.78 21.35 -14.93
CA MET A 301 1.71 22.47 -14.93
C MET A 301 2.60 22.48 -16.18
N PRO A 302 2.61 23.56 -16.97
CA PRO A 302 3.52 23.70 -18.11
C PRO A 302 4.98 23.57 -17.67
N GLY A 303 5.82 22.93 -18.48
CA GLY A 303 7.26 22.78 -18.22
C GLY A 303 7.64 21.64 -17.26
N LEU A 304 6.68 20.96 -16.62
CA LEU A 304 6.97 19.79 -15.78
C LEU A 304 6.61 18.48 -16.48
N LYS A 305 7.57 17.54 -16.55
CA LYS A 305 7.31 16.20 -17.06
C LYS A 305 6.37 15.43 -16.12
N GLY A 306 5.15 15.27 -16.60
CA GLY A 306 4.13 14.46 -15.97
C GLY A 306 3.15 15.26 -15.14
N CYS A 307 2.27 14.51 -14.51
CA CYS A 307 0.93 14.99 -14.17
C CYS A 307 0.76 15.13 -12.64
N SER A 308 1.86 15.14 -11.87
CA SER A 308 1.81 15.14 -10.39
C SER A 308 1.46 16.49 -9.77
N ILE A 309 1.65 17.57 -10.51
CA ILE A 309 1.32 18.93 -10.09
C ILE A 309 0.36 19.51 -11.11
N GLN A 310 -0.73 20.10 -10.62
CA GLN A 310 -1.77 20.73 -11.42
C GLN A 310 -1.93 22.18 -10.98
N VAL A 311 -2.38 23.02 -11.90
CA VAL A 311 -2.76 24.40 -11.65
C VAL A 311 -4.22 24.59 -12.02
N CYS A 312 -4.95 25.29 -11.17
CA CYS A 312 -6.30 25.73 -11.47
C CYS A 312 -6.24 26.93 -12.42
N SER A 313 -6.91 26.87 -13.57
CA SER A 313 -6.93 28.03 -14.48
C SER A 313 -7.73 29.21 -13.92
N ILE A 314 -8.65 28.98 -12.98
CA ILE A 314 -9.49 30.01 -12.35
C ILE A 314 -8.79 30.62 -11.14
N CYS A 315 -8.65 29.88 -10.03
CA CYS A 315 -8.10 30.42 -8.78
C CYS A 315 -6.56 30.38 -8.70
N LYS A 316 -5.89 29.95 -9.77
CA LYS A 316 -4.42 29.85 -9.90
C LYS A 316 -3.73 29.01 -8.81
N THR A 317 -4.49 28.28 -8.00
CA THR A 317 -3.95 27.45 -6.93
C THR A 317 -3.18 26.28 -7.52
N LEU A 318 -1.97 26.07 -7.00
CA LEU A 318 -1.11 24.94 -7.31
C LEU A 318 -1.45 23.75 -6.41
N TRP A 319 -1.77 22.63 -7.03
CA TRP A 319 -2.14 21.40 -6.36
C TRP A 319 -1.13 20.31 -6.67
N GLN A 320 -0.68 19.60 -5.63
CA GLN A 320 -0.25 18.23 -5.86
C GLN A 320 -1.51 17.39 -6.08
N ARG A 321 -1.59 16.69 -7.22
CA ARG A 321 -2.78 15.96 -7.65
C ARG A 321 -3.37 15.08 -6.54
N ASP A 322 -2.55 14.19 -5.97
CA ASP A 322 -3.02 13.23 -4.99
C ASP A 322 -3.57 13.91 -3.71
N ILE A 323 -3.04 15.10 -3.34
CA ILE A 323 -3.59 15.87 -2.21
C ILE A 323 -4.97 16.42 -2.57
N ASN A 324 -5.10 17.00 -3.76
CA ASN A 324 -6.38 17.56 -4.21
C ASN A 324 -7.45 16.47 -4.27
N ALA A 325 -7.11 15.28 -4.78
CA ALA A 325 -7.99 14.13 -4.78
C ALA A 325 -8.43 13.73 -3.36
N CYS A 326 -7.50 13.61 -2.41
CA CYS A 326 -7.83 13.31 -1.01
C CYS A 326 -8.75 14.34 -0.37
N LYS A 327 -8.49 15.63 -0.61
CA LYS A 327 -9.34 16.71 -0.07
C LYS A 327 -10.72 16.72 -0.69
N ASN A 328 -10.84 16.42 -1.99
CA ASN A 328 -12.14 16.28 -2.64
C ASN A 328 -12.92 15.09 -2.12
N MET A 329 -12.26 13.95 -1.86
CA MET A 329 -12.93 12.80 -1.21
C MET A 329 -13.44 13.13 0.19
N LEU A 330 -12.70 13.91 0.97
CA LEU A 330 -13.20 14.47 2.23
C LEU A 330 -14.44 15.33 1.98
N SER A 331 -14.39 16.30 1.07
CA SER A 331 -15.52 17.19 0.81
C SER A 331 -16.77 16.43 0.35
N ILE A 332 -16.61 15.39 -0.46
CA ILE A 332 -17.70 14.50 -0.86
C ILE A 332 -18.25 13.74 0.35
N SER A 333 -17.39 13.16 1.18
CA SER A 333 -17.80 12.37 2.34
C SER A 333 -18.54 13.23 3.36
N LEU A 334 -18.03 14.44 3.64
CA LEU A 334 -18.71 15.42 4.49
C LEU A 334 -20.11 15.75 3.97
N SER A 335 -20.26 15.98 2.66
CA SER A 335 -21.57 16.26 2.05
C SER A 335 -22.55 15.09 2.19
N ILE A 336 -22.06 13.86 2.04
CA ILE A 336 -22.87 12.64 2.20
C ILE A 336 -23.29 12.45 3.67
N TRP A 337 -22.36 12.53 4.60
CA TRP A 337 -22.62 12.37 6.04
C TRP A 337 -23.53 13.46 6.62
N ASP A 338 -23.55 14.63 5.98
CA ASP A 338 -24.43 15.75 6.31
C ASP A 338 -25.81 15.66 5.61
N GLY A 339 -26.10 14.55 4.93
CA GLY A 339 -27.38 14.30 4.27
C GLY A 339 -27.62 15.07 2.97
N ARG A 340 -26.65 15.86 2.51
CA ARG A 340 -26.73 16.62 1.24
C ARG A 340 -26.48 15.76 -0.01
N GLY A 341 -26.07 14.51 0.19
CA GLY A 341 -25.71 13.60 -0.88
C GLY A 341 -24.41 13.99 -1.59
N ARG A 342 -24.17 13.39 -2.74
CA ARG A 342 -22.94 13.60 -3.51
C ARG A 342 -22.98 14.91 -4.30
N PRO A 343 -22.00 15.81 -4.15
CA PRO A 343 -22.01 17.08 -4.88
C PRO A 343 -21.99 16.90 -6.40
N PHE A 344 -22.75 17.72 -7.12
CA PHE A 344 -22.96 17.61 -8.57
C PHE A 344 -21.66 17.52 -9.38
N GLN A 345 -20.64 18.32 -9.03
CA GLN A 345 -19.35 18.32 -9.73
C GLN A 345 -18.59 16.98 -9.66
N TYR A 346 -18.97 16.08 -8.75
CA TYR A 346 -18.40 14.73 -8.60
C TYR A 346 -19.39 13.62 -8.97
N SER A 347 -20.58 13.96 -9.45
CA SER A 347 -21.60 12.99 -9.84
C SER A 347 -21.45 12.62 -11.32
N ARG A 348 -21.79 11.38 -11.66
CA ARG A 348 -21.91 10.92 -13.05
C ARG A 348 -23.37 11.19 -13.44
N ASN A 349 -23.59 12.08 -14.40
CA ASN A 349 -24.92 12.29 -14.97
C ASN A 349 -25.44 11.02 -15.64
#